data_AF-A0AAI9G2S9-F1
#
_entry.id   AF-A0AAI9G2S9-F1
#
_cell.length_a   1.000
_cell.length_b   1.000
_cell.length_c   1.000
_cell.angle_alpha   90.00
_cell.angle_beta   90.00
_cell.angle_gamma   90.00
#
_symmetry.space_group_name_H-M   'P 1'
#
loop_
_entity.id
_entity.type
_entity.pdbx_description
1 polymer ?
#
loop_
_entity_poly.entity_id
_entity_poly.type
_entity_poly.pdbx_seq_one_letter_code
_entity_poly.pdbx_strand_id
1 'polypeptide(L)'
;MSEKIIAKVVDRAQAAIDPAEGIAAVSDPGFGGIDVFIGKVRDVNVGRRVTGITYDLFEPLVLNEFKRLAAEVESTFGPKLKLYVAHAKGRLGIGDVAV
;
A
#
# COMPACT_ATOMS: atom_id res chain seq x y z
N MET A 1 0.34 -4.94 22.42
CA MET A 1 -0.45 -5.56 21.33
C MET A 1 0.18 -5.05 20.04
N SER A 2 1.01 -5.83 19.34
CA SER A 2 1.61 -5.34 18.10
C SER A 2 0.51 -5.17 17.07
N GLU A 3 0.39 -4.00 16.46
CA GLU A 3 -0.53 -3.78 15.36
C GLU A 3 -0.11 -4.68 14.19
N LYS A 4 -0.79 -5.84 14.05
CA LYS A 4 -0.51 -6.83 13.00
C LYS A 4 -0.84 -6.30 11.59
N ILE A 5 -1.57 -5.19 11.52
CA ILE A 5 -2.07 -4.56 10.31
C ILE A 5 -1.66 -3.10 10.36
N ILE A 6 -0.83 -2.69 9.42
CA ILE A 6 -0.44 -1.29 9.24
C ILE A 6 -1.07 -0.80 7.94
N ALA A 7 -1.83 0.28 8.01
CA ALA A 7 -2.47 0.91 6.85
C ALA A 7 -2.13 2.40 6.86
N LYS A 8 -1.61 2.92 5.74
CA LYS A 8 -1.24 4.34 5.63
C LYS A 8 -1.66 4.96 4.30
N VAL A 9 -1.98 6.24 4.36
CA VAL A 9 -2.03 7.11 3.18
C VAL A 9 -0.81 8.03 3.23
N VAL A 10 -0.07 8.12 2.14
CA VAL A 10 1.14 8.97 2.03
C VAL A 10 0.85 10.11 1.06
N ASP A 11 0.99 11.36 1.52
CA ASP A 11 0.95 12.50 0.61
C ASP A 11 2.23 12.54 -0.22
N ARG A 12 2.10 12.37 -1.54
CA ARG A 12 3.24 12.38 -2.46
C ARG A 12 4.03 13.68 -2.43
N ALA A 13 3.39 14.80 -2.05
CA ALA A 13 4.06 16.08 -1.91
C ALA A 13 5.02 16.12 -0.71
N GLN A 14 4.84 15.23 0.28
CA GLN A 14 5.63 15.17 1.50
C GLN A 14 6.67 14.04 1.46
N ALA A 15 6.27 12.87 0.98
CA ALA A 15 7.13 11.69 0.93
C ALA A 15 6.73 10.74 -0.20
N ALA A 16 7.63 9.82 -0.54
CA ALA A 16 7.31 8.68 -1.39
C ALA A 16 7.05 7.44 -0.51
N ILE A 17 6.27 6.49 -1.03
CA ILE A 17 6.20 5.15 -0.42
C ILE A 17 7.54 4.45 -0.66
N ASP A 18 8.13 3.95 0.42
CA ASP A 18 9.27 3.03 0.38
C ASP A 18 8.78 1.59 0.66
N PRO A 19 8.82 0.67 -0.31
CA PRO A 19 8.46 -0.72 -0.10
C PRO A 19 9.28 -1.41 1.01
N ALA A 20 10.52 -0.97 1.27
CA ALA A 20 11.36 -1.53 2.31
C ALA A 20 10.76 -1.34 3.71
N GLU A 21 10.01 -0.26 3.93
CA GLU A 21 9.28 -0.02 5.19
C GLU A 21 8.24 -1.11 5.44
N GLY A 22 7.45 -1.45 4.40
CA GLY A 22 6.44 -2.50 4.48
C GLY A 22 7.04 -3.88 4.69
N ILE A 23 8.10 -4.21 3.95
CA ILE A 23 8.84 -5.47 4.11
C ILE A 23 9.37 -5.61 5.53
N ALA A 24 10.00 -4.56 6.08
CA ALA A 24 10.50 -4.58 7.45
C ALA A 24 9.38 -4.74 8.48
N ALA A 25 8.24 -4.07 8.27
CA ALA A 25 7.09 -4.12 9.17
C ALA A 25 6.45 -5.52 9.26
N VAL A 26 6.40 -6.27 8.15
CA VAL A 26 5.81 -7.62 8.12
C VAL A 26 6.83 -8.74 8.33
N SER A 27 8.12 -8.43 8.38
CA SER A 27 9.17 -9.42 8.64
C SER A 27 8.97 -10.10 10.00
N ASP A 28 9.14 -11.42 10.03
CA ASP A 28 9.06 -12.23 11.26
C ASP A 28 9.85 -13.54 11.07
N PRO A 29 10.66 -13.96 12.06
CA PRO A 29 11.33 -15.27 12.01
C PRO A 29 10.39 -16.47 11.85
N GLY A 30 9.10 -16.32 12.16
CA GLY A 30 8.06 -17.33 11.97
C GLY A 30 7.54 -17.47 10.53
N PHE A 31 7.96 -16.62 9.58
CA PHE A 31 7.56 -16.70 8.17
C PHE A 31 8.74 -17.02 7.27
N GLY A 32 8.53 -17.95 6.33
CA GLY A 32 9.55 -18.35 5.33
C GLY A 32 9.54 -17.50 4.06
N GLY A 33 8.62 -16.55 3.92
CA GLY A 33 8.50 -15.72 2.73
C GLY A 33 7.59 -14.51 2.95
N ILE A 34 7.76 -13.50 2.10
CA ILE A 34 6.94 -12.29 2.05
C ILE A 34 6.53 -12.11 0.58
N ASP A 35 5.25 -11.88 0.35
CA ASP A 35 4.74 -11.48 -0.96
C ASP A 35 4.56 -9.95 -0.98
N VAL A 36 4.95 -9.33 -2.09
CA VAL A 36 4.96 -7.87 -2.23
C VAL A 36 4.35 -7.46 -3.57
N PHE A 37 3.33 -6.62 -3.51
CA PHE A 37 2.80 -5.91 -4.66
C PHE A 37 3.29 -4.46 -4.66
N ILE A 38 3.74 -3.96 -5.81
CA ILE A 38 4.17 -2.57 -5.99
C ILE A 38 3.49 -2.00 -7.24
N GLY A 39 2.54 -1.11 -7.04
CA GLY A 39 1.83 -0.41 -8.12
C GLY A 39 2.58 0.86 -8.51
N LYS A 40 3.05 0.95 -9.76
CA LYS A 40 3.76 2.13 -10.26
C LYS A 40 2.99 2.83 -11.38
N VAL A 41 3.15 4.15 -11.48
CA VAL A 41 2.57 4.92 -12.60
C VAL A 41 3.26 4.54 -13.91
N ARG A 42 2.48 4.05 -14.86
CA ARG A 42 2.94 3.68 -16.23
C ARG A 42 2.91 4.89 -17.16
N ASP A 43 3.75 4.86 -18.19
CA ASP A 43 3.89 5.91 -19.20
C ASP A 43 2.85 5.84 -20.33
N VAL A 44 2.11 4.74 -20.45
CA VAL A 44 1.02 4.56 -21.42
C VAL A 44 -0.24 4.00 -20.75
N ASN A 45 -1.38 4.63 -21.02
CA ASN A 45 -2.69 4.16 -20.58
C ASN A 45 -3.73 4.34 -21.70
N VAL A 46 -4.45 3.27 -22.04
CA VAL A 46 -5.49 3.25 -23.09
C VAL A 46 -4.99 3.88 -24.41
N GLY A 47 -3.78 3.48 -24.83
CA GLY A 47 -3.14 3.97 -26.07
C GLY A 47 -2.65 5.42 -26.04
N ARG A 48 -2.69 6.10 -24.88
CA ARG A 48 -2.26 7.50 -24.73
C ARG A 48 -1.03 7.59 -23.83
N ARG A 49 -0.13 8.51 -24.18
CA ARG A 49 1.01 8.87 -23.33
C ARG A 49 0.51 9.54 -22.04
N VAL A 50 1.05 9.10 -20.92
CA VAL A 50 0.74 9.60 -19.58
C VAL A 50 1.88 10.51 -19.11
N THR A 51 1.54 11.57 -18.39
CA THR A 51 2.49 12.49 -17.75
C THR A 51 2.42 12.45 -16.21
N GLY A 52 1.60 11.55 -15.67
CA GLY A 52 1.34 11.38 -14.25
C GLY A 52 -0.14 11.11 -13.97
N ILE A 53 -0.44 10.81 -12.71
CA ILE A 53 -1.79 10.54 -12.20
C ILE A 53 -1.96 11.32 -10.89
N THR A 54 -3.16 11.84 -10.64
CA THR A 54 -3.52 12.40 -9.33
C THR A 54 -4.46 11.43 -8.63
N TYR A 55 -4.10 11.03 -7.41
CA TYR A 55 -4.99 10.27 -6.51
C TYR A 55 -5.61 11.23 -5.49
N ASP A 56 -6.92 11.26 -5.46
CA ASP A 56 -7.69 11.96 -4.43
C ASP A 56 -8.37 10.93 -3.53
N LEU A 57 -8.22 11.09 -2.21
CA LEU A 57 -8.60 10.08 -1.23
C LEU A 57 -9.28 10.76 -0.04
N PHE A 58 -10.47 10.30 0.31
CA PHE A 58 -11.04 10.57 1.62
C PHE A 58 -10.40 9.64 2.65
N GLU A 59 -9.29 10.07 3.23
CA GLU A 59 -8.42 9.22 4.07
C GLU A 59 -9.14 8.42 5.16
N PRO A 60 -10.09 8.99 5.94
CA PRO A 60 -10.78 8.22 6.97
C PRO A 60 -11.52 7.01 6.42
N LEU A 61 -12.15 7.14 5.26
CA LEU A 61 -12.86 6.04 4.60
C LEU A 61 -11.88 4.99 4.07
N VAL A 62 -10.81 5.43 3.41
CA VAL A 62 -9.78 4.54 2.87
C VAL A 62 -9.15 3.70 3.98
N LEU A 63 -8.77 4.33 5.09
CA LEU A 63 -8.18 3.62 6.24
C LEU A 63 -9.17 2.65 6.89
N ASN A 64 -10.46 2.99 6.93
CA ASN A 64 -11.50 2.09 7.42
C ASN A 64 -11.67 0.86 6.52
N GLU A 65 -11.70 1.04 5.20
CA GLU A 65 -11.79 -0.06 4.25
C GLU A 65 -10.56 -0.98 4.28
N PHE A 66 -9.35 -0.42 4.40
CA PHE A 66 -8.14 -1.24 4.56
C PHE A 66 -8.18 -2.09 5.82
N LYS A 67 -8.67 -1.55 6.95
CA LYS A 67 -8.84 -2.34 8.19
C LYS A 67 -9.87 -3.45 8.00
N ARG A 68 -11.00 -3.17 7.35
CA ARG A 68 -12.04 -4.16 7.07
C ARG A 68 -11.51 -5.30 6.19
N LEU A 69 -10.83 -4.97 5.10
CA LEU A 69 -10.22 -5.97 4.20
C LEU A 69 -9.14 -6.79 4.91
N ALA A 70 -8.29 -6.14 5.71
CA ALA A 70 -7.27 -6.85 6.47
C ALA A 70 -7.87 -7.84 7.48
N ALA A 71 -8.98 -7.49 8.12
CA ALA A 71 -9.71 -8.42 8.99
C ALA A 71 -10.31 -9.60 8.20
N GLU A 72 -10.82 -9.37 7.00
CA GLU A 72 -11.32 -10.41 6.09
C GLU A 72 -10.20 -11.39 5.70
N VAL A 73 -9.03 -10.87 5.32
CA VAL A 73 -7.84 -11.67 5.00
C VAL A 73 -7.35 -12.44 6.24
N GLU A 74 -7.25 -11.81 7.42
CA GLU A 74 -6.87 -12.50 8.67
C GLU A 74 -7.84 -13.63 9.01
N SER A 75 -9.15 -13.43 8.85
CA SER A 75 -10.15 -14.47 9.09
C SER A 75 -10.05 -15.64 8.11
N THR A 76 -9.59 -15.39 6.88
CA THR A 76 -9.46 -16.40 5.83
C THR A 76 -8.17 -17.22 5.99
N PHE A 77 -7.04 -16.57 6.27
CA PHE A 77 -5.71 -17.19 6.26
C PHE A 77 -5.10 -17.42 7.65
N GLY A 78 -5.70 -16.86 8.69
CA GLY A 78 -5.36 -17.12 10.08
C GLY A 78 -4.62 -15.97 10.78
N PRO A 79 -4.61 -15.98 12.13
CA PRO A 79 -4.25 -14.82 12.96
C PRO A 79 -2.76 -14.54 13.04
N LYS A 80 -1.90 -15.37 12.44
CA LYS A 80 -0.46 -15.11 12.40
C LYS A 80 -0.11 -14.08 11.32
N LEU A 81 -0.97 -13.90 10.31
CA LEU A 81 -0.69 -13.01 9.19
C LEU A 81 -0.32 -11.60 9.64
N LYS A 82 0.70 -11.03 9.00
CA LYS A 82 1.08 -9.63 9.11
C LYS A 82 0.79 -8.94 7.79
N LEU A 83 0.14 -7.79 7.86
CA LEU A 83 -0.26 -7.04 6.68
C LEU A 83 0.23 -5.60 6.78
N TYR A 84 0.72 -5.10 5.65
CA TYR A 84 1.09 -3.71 5.48
C TYR A 84 0.51 -3.20 4.16
N VAL A 85 -0.19 -2.07 4.21
CA VAL A 85 -0.76 -1.42 3.04
C VAL A 85 -0.45 0.08 3.10
N ALA A 86 0.15 0.60 2.03
CA ALA A 86 0.37 2.02 1.87
C ALA A 86 -0.27 2.46 0.55
N HIS A 87 -0.91 3.62 0.50
CA HIS A 87 -1.38 4.19 -0.75
C HIS A 87 -1.02 5.66 -0.83
N ALA A 88 -0.51 6.10 -1.98
CA ALA A 88 -0.14 7.49 -2.20
C ALA A 88 -1.39 8.31 -2.56
N LYS A 89 -1.45 9.55 -2.09
CA LYS A 89 -2.36 10.59 -2.57
C LYS A 89 -1.57 11.73 -3.22
N GLY A 90 -2.28 12.62 -3.90
CA GLY A 90 -1.69 13.75 -4.59
C GLY A 90 -1.20 13.38 -5.99
N ARG A 91 -0.34 14.24 -6.56
CA ARG A 91 0.15 14.08 -7.93
C ARG A 91 1.40 13.20 -7.97
N LEU A 92 1.30 12.09 -8.69
CA LEU A 92 2.40 11.17 -8.96
C LEU A 92 2.92 11.34 -10.40
N GLY A 93 4.24 11.25 -10.55
CA GLY A 93 4.92 11.17 -11.84
C GLY A 93 5.06 9.73 -12.35
N ILE A 94 5.55 9.58 -13.59
CA ILE A 94 5.85 8.26 -14.16
C ILE A 94 6.89 7.54 -13.28
N GLY A 95 6.61 6.28 -12.96
CA GLY A 95 7.50 5.45 -12.13
C GLY A 95 7.40 5.71 -10.63
N ASP A 96 6.60 6.67 -10.16
CA ASP A 96 6.30 6.80 -8.73
C ASP A 96 5.48 5.59 -8.25
N VAL A 97 5.71 5.18 -7.00
CA VAL A 97 4.94 4.13 -6.32
C VAL A 97 3.62 4.72 -5.81
N ALA A 98 2.52 4.14 -6.25
CA ALA A 98 1.16 4.50 -5.87
C ALA A 98 0.64 3.64 -4.71
N VAL A 99 1.06 2.37 -4.64
CA VAL A 99 0.66 1.39 -3.63
C VAL A 99 1.76 0.35 -3.47
#